data_AF-A0A2T4TMV4-F1
#
_entry.id   AF-A0A2T4TMV4-F1
#
_cell.length_a   1.000
_cell.length_b   1.000
_cell.length_c   1.000
_cell.angle_alpha   90.00
_cell.angle_beta   90.00
_cell.angle_gamma   90.00
#
_symmetry.space_group_name_H-M   'P 1'
#
loop_
_entity.id
_entity.type
_entity.pdbx_description
1 polymer ?
#
loop_
_entity_poly.entity_id
_entity_poly.type
_entity_poly.pdbx_seq_one_letter_code
_entity_poly.pdbx_strand_id
1 'polypeptide(L)'
;MIRYRKDNEIYNGRYIKVDGMVIVNPTEAMLEQLGFTREEYEPEIPVQTEPDTGEVINQLKELLADKIDGLSDEDAAAKPALYPSWMSKVGKEVKAGERLWFGGRLYKVVQTHTVERQHQPSVYTAALYAEIGDTDPTKGTLQNPIAFLIGMSLKKGLYYRQDGVLYKCVENLDNCTWNLKDIPRYAQVYDPATGGAETPAEPGSSKDNPIMFQVGVSLKEGKYYKQAGVVYKCLKFVPNCMYDLKLLVAQKFVEKA
;
A
#
# COMPACT_ATOMS: atom_id res chain seq x y z
N MET A 1 27.97 51.89 17.31
CA MET A 1 28.36 52.32 18.67
C MET A 1 29.79 52.85 18.61
N ILE A 2 30.11 53.96 19.26
CA ILE A 2 31.48 54.49 19.23
C ILE A 2 32.31 53.77 20.29
N ARG A 3 33.51 53.31 19.93
CA ARG A 3 34.51 52.80 20.86
C ARG A 3 35.86 53.47 20.63
N TYR A 4 36.67 53.55 21.67
CA TYR A 4 38.06 54.00 21.57
C TYR A 4 38.97 52.79 21.73
N ARG A 5 39.90 52.59 20.79
CA ARG A 5 40.81 51.43 20.78
C ARG A 5 42.26 51.89 20.65
N LYS A 6 43.16 51.22 21.36
CA LYS A 6 44.60 51.33 21.21
C LYS A 6 45.19 49.93 21.24
N ASP A 7 45.86 49.49 20.18
CA ASP A 7 46.37 48.13 20.04
C ASP A 7 45.27 47.06 20.29
N ASN A 8 45.39 46.27 21.38
CA ASN A 8 44.39 45.29 21.83
C ASN A 8 43.54 45.79 23.01
N GLU A 9 43.72 47.02 23.48
CA GLU A 9 42.94 47.62 24.55
C GLU A 9 41.74 48.39 24.00
N ILE A 10 40.55 48.05 24.50
CA ILE A 10 39.32 48.77 24.22
C ILE A 10 38.95 49.57 25.47
N TYR A 11 38.72 50.87 25.30
CA TYR A 11 38.21 51.71 26.37
C TYR A 11 36.85 51.21 26.83
N ASN A 12 36.75 50.86 28.11
CA ASN A 12 35.56 50.26 28.72
C ASN A 12 34.46 51.28 29.08
N GLY A 13 34.60 52.56 28.67
CA GLY A 13 33.64 53.61 28.98
C GLY A 13 33.78 54.22 30.38
N ARG A 14 34.77 53.80 31.18
CA ARG A 14 34.90 54.24 32.59
C ARG A 14 36.30 54.71 32.98
N TYR A 15 37.35 54.02 32.57
CA TYR A 15 38.73 54.41 32.92
C TYR A 15 39.76 53.82 31.93
N ILE A 16 40.97 54.38 31.96
CA ILE A 16 42.16 53.84 31.29
C ILE A 16 43.35 53.78 32.27
N LYS A 17 44.32 52.92 31.99
CA LYS A 17 45.56 52.80 32.77
C LYS A 17 46.73 53.29 31.92
N VAL A 18 47.51 54.24 32.44
CA VAL A 18 48.68 54.78 31.75
C VAL A 18 49.81 54.85 32.78
N ASP A 19 50.93 54.18 32.51
CA ASP A 19 52.15 54.22 33.33
C ASP A 19 51.92 54.02 34.84
N GLY A 20 51.02 53.11 35.20
CA GLY A 20 50.69 52.79 36.60
C GLY A 20 49.65 53.71 37.27
N MET A 21 49.18 54.74 36.57
CA MET A 21 48.11 55.63 37.01
C MET A 21 46.76 55.27 36.36
N VAL A 22 45.66 55.46 37.09
CA VAL A 22 44.29 55.26 36.59
C VAL A 22 43.66 56.62 36.31
N ILE A 23 43.28 56.85 35.06
CA ILE A 23 42.50 58.03 34.66
C ILE A 23 41.05 57.61 34.57
N VAL A 24 40.21 58.18 35.43
CA VAL A 24 38.76 57.91 35.48
C VAL A 24 38.03 58.92 34.60
N ASN A 25 37.11 58.42 33.78
CA ASN A 25 36.31 59.19 32.82
C ASN A 25 37.14 60.16 31.95
N PRO A 26 38.18 59.67 31.24
CA PRO A 26 38.98 60.49 30.34
C PRO A 26 38.10 61.13 29.26
N THR A 27 38.42 62.37 28.87
CA THR A 27 37.77 63.02 27.73
C THR A 27 38.22 62.40 26.41
N GLU A 28 37.45 62.62 25.34
CA GLU A 28 37.83 62.14 23.99
C GLU A 28 39.21 62.66 23.57
N ALA A 29 39.50 63.93 23.83
CA ALA A 29 40.80 64.54 23.54
C ALA A 29 41.95 63.87 24.32
N MET A 30 41.71 63.46 25.58
CA MET A 30 42.70 62.72 26.37
C MET A 30 42.94 61.32 25.79
N LEU A 31 41.88 60.63 25.35
CA LEU A 31 41.98 59.33 24.70
C LEU A 31 42.81 59.43 23.41
N GLU A 32 42.52 60.42 22.55
CA GLU A 32 43.25 60.66 21.31
C GLU A 32 44.72 60.99 21.54
N GLN A 33 45.03 61.87 22.52
CA GLN A 33 46.41 62.21 22.87
C GLN A 33 47.20 61.01 23.42
N LEU A 34 46.51 60.07 24.08
CA LEU A 34 47.10 58.83 24.59
C LEU A 34 47.20 57.73 23.52
N GLY A 35 46.83 58.03 22.28
CA GLY A 35 46.93 57.13 21.14
C GLY A 35 45.74 56.20 20.95
N PHE A 36 44.60 56.46 21.62
CA PHE A 36 43.36 55.75 21.32
C PHE A 36 42.71 56.36 20.09
N THR A 37 42.37 55.52 19.11
CA THR A 37 41.62 55.92 17.93
C THR A 37 40.14 55.70 18.15
N ARG A 38 39.35 56.70 17.73
CA ARG A 38 37.89 56.59 17.66
C ARG A 38 37.52 55.64 16.51
N GLU A 39 36.87 54.53 16.85
CA GLU A 39 36.35 53.57 15.89
C GLU A 39 34.83 53.53 15.98
N GLU A 40 34.17 53.58 14.82
CA GLU A 40 32.77 53.17 14.72
C GLU A 40 32.72 51.65 14.73
N TYR A 41 32.13 51.09 15.79
CA TYR A 41 31.91 49.67 15.94
C TYR A 41 30.44 49.36 15.73
N GLU A 42 30.15 48.58 14.70
CA GLU A 42 28.88 47.92 14.51
C GLU A 42 29.02 46.48 15.02
N PRO A 43 28.26 46.06 16.04
CA PRO A 43 28.31 44.68 16.49
C PRO A 43 27.88 43.77 15.36
N GLU A 44 28.69 42.75 15.05
CA GLU A 44 28.26 41.67 14.17
C GLU A 44 27.10 40.95 14.87
N ILE A 45 25.88 41.20 14.42
CA ILE A 45 24.73 40.39 14.81
C ILE A 45 24.90 39.06 14.08
N PRO A 46 25.08 37.93 14.78
CA PRO A 46 25.15 36.64 14.10
C PRO A 46 23.86 36.47 13.31
N VAL A 47 24.00 36.29 11.99
CA VAL A 47 22.86 36.04 11.11
C VAL A 47 22.31 34.67 11.47
N GLN A 48 21.27 34.64 12.31
CA GLN A 48 20.48 33.43 12.48
C GLN A 48 19.66 33.24 11.21
N THR A 49 20.03 32.23 10.42
CA THR A 49 19.23 31.83 9.28
C THR A 49 18.01 31.06 9.79
N GLU A 50 16.84 31.33 9.21
CA GLU A 50 15.66 30.50 9.44
C GLU A 50 16.00 29.03 9.09
N PRO A 51 15.45 28.05 9.83
CA PRO A 51 15.60 26.65 9.46
C PRO A 51 15.02 26.42 8.07
N ASP A 52 15.73 25.63 7.27
CA ASP A 52 15.24 25.30 5.93
C ASP A 52 13.90 24.56 6.00
N THR A 53 13.08 24.74 4.97
CA THR A 53 11.75 24.12 4.89
C THR A 53 11.81 22.60 5.03
N GLY A 54 12.87 21.95 4.52
CA GLY A 54 13.08 20.51 4.65
C GLY A 54 13.31 20.07 6.10
N GLU A 55 14.03 20.86 6.89
CA GLU A 55 14.28 20.57 8.31
C GLU A 55 12.98 20.64 9.12
N VAL A 56 12.17 21.68 8.88
CA VAL A 56 10.86 21.84 9.50
C VAL A 56 9.93 20.67 9.14
N ILE A 57 9.90 20.25 7.87
CA ILE A 57 9.09 19.11 7.41
C ILE A 57 9.53 17.80 8.07
N ASN A 58 10.84 17.58 8.24
CA ASN A 58 11.34 16.36 8.86
C ASN A 58 10.98 16.29 10.35
N GLN A 59 11.14 17.39 11.09
CA GLN A 59 10.69 17.47 12.48
C GLN A 59 9.19 17.25 12.61
N LEU A 60 8.39 17.82 11.70
CA LEU A 60 6.95 17.60 11.69
C LEU A 60 6.58 16.13 11.40
N LYS A 61 7.31 15.46 10.49
CA LYS A 61 7.12 14.03 10.22
C LYS A 61 7.43 13.17 11.44
N GLU A 62 8.52 13.48 12.17
CA GLU A 62 8.87 12.78 13.40
C GLU A 62 7.79 12.95 14.48
N LEU A 63 7.28 14.17 14.66
CA LEU A 63 6.18 14.44 15.60
C LEU A 63 4.88 13.73 15.26
N LEU A 64 4.67 13.41 13.98
CA LEU A 64 3.45 12.77 13.47
C LEU A 64 3.61 11.27 13.20
N ALA A 65 4.78 10.68 13.49
CA ALA A 65 5.11 9.30 13.13
C ALA A 65 4.03 8.30 13.58
N ASP A 66 3.65 8.33 14.87
CA ASP A 66 2.63 7.42 15.41
C ASP A 66 1.26 7.55 14.70
N LYS A 67 0.90 8.77 14.31
CA LYS A 67 -0.34 9.02 13.57
C LYS A 67 -0.26 8.52 12.13
N ILE A 68 0.90 8.65 11.49
CA ILE A 68 1.15 8.19 10.12
C ILE A 68 1.15 6.65 10.07
N ASP A 69 1.76 6.01 11.07
CA ASP A 69 1.81 4.56 11.17
C ASP A 69 0.42 3.96 11.45
N GLY A 70 -0.38 4.65 12.27
CA GLY A 70 -1.76 4.28 12.58
C GLY A 70 -2.78 4.52 11.45
N LEU A 71 -2.39 5.09 10.30
CA LEU A 71 -3.30 5.25 9.17
C LEU A 71 -3.80 3.91 8.66
N SER A 72 -5.07 3.90 8.23
CA SER A 72 -5.62 2.79 7.45
C SER A 72 -4.85 2.64 6.14
N ASP A 73 -4.87 1.44 5.57
CA ASP A 73 -4.22 1.18 4.29
C ASP A 73 -4.79 2.08 3.16
N GLU A 74 -6.09 2.42 3.21
CA GLU A 74 -6.70 3.37 2.28
C GLU A 74 -6.20 4.81 2.45
N ASP A 75 -6.16 5.32 3.68
CA ASP A 75 -5.70 6.68 3.95
C ASP A 75 -4.21 6.85 3.65
N ALA A 76 -3.42 5.80 3.93
CA ALA A 76 -2.01 5.73 3.63
C ALA A 76 -1.76 5.81 2.11
N ALA A 77 -2.53 5.05 1.32
CA ALA A 77 -2.41 5.04 -0.13
C ALA A 77 -2.80 6.37 -0.79
N ALA A 78 -3.72 7.14 -0.20
CA ALA A 78 -4.05 8.49 -0.64
C ALA A 78 -2.93 9.51 -0.38
N LYS A 79 -2.00 9.20 0.54
CA LYS A 79 -0.90 10.09 0.96
C LYS A 79 0.45 9.35 0.92
N PRO A 80 0.83 8.76 -0.22
CA PRO A 80 1.92 7.79 -0.27
C PRO A 80 3.29 8.46 -0.03
N ALA A 81 3.40 9.78 -0.26
CA ALA A 81 4.60 10.58 -0.02
C ALA A 81 4.96 10.78 1.48
N LEU A 82 4.07 10.40 2.40
CA LEU A 82 4.37 10.43 3.84
C LEU A 82 5.31 9.29 4.25
N TYR A 83 5.40 8.23 3.46
CA TYR A 83 6.17 7.03 3.78
C TYR A 83 7.59 7.07 3.19
N PRO A 84 8.54 6.33 3.79
CA PRO A 84 9.90 6.22 3.26
C PRO A 84 9.91 5.65 1.83
N SER A 85 10.79 6.16 0.98
CA SER A 85 10.97 5.57 -0.36
C SER A 85 11.60 4.18 -0.25
N TRP A 86 11.17 3.25 -1.08
CA TRP A 86 11.80 1.93 -1.17
C TRP A 86 13.31 2.03 -1.43
N MET A 87 13.73 2.98 -2.28
CA MET A 87 15.14 3.23 -2.57
C MET A 87 15.96 3.62 -1.32
N SER A 88 15.36 4.35 -0.36
CA SER A 88 16.03 4.75 0.90
C SER A 88 16.29 3.58 1.86
N LYS A 89 15.64 2.44 1.61
CA LYS A 89 15.73 1.23 2.41
C LYS A 89 16.63 0.17 1.78
N VAL A 90 17.12 0.36 0.55
CA VAL A 90 18.06 -0.57 -0.09
C VAL A 90 19.27 -0.82 0.81
N GLY A 91 19.59 -2.10 1.07
CA GLY A 91 20.64 -2.54 1.99
C GLY A 91 20.23 -2.55 3.47
N LYS A 92 18.98 -2.21 3.81
CA LYS A 92 18.44 -2.26 5.18
C LYS A 92 17.37 -3.34 5.29
N GLU A 93 17.22 -3.88 6.49
CA GLU A 93 16.10 -4.76 6.82
C GLU A 93 14.81 -3.94 6.93
N VAL A 94 13.73 -4.50 6.38
CA VAL A 94 12.36 -4.01 6.54
C VAL A 94 11.49 -5.13 7.10
N LYS A 95 10.58 -4.79 8.00
CA LYS A 95 9.69 -5.74 8.68
C LYS A 95 8.37 -5.89 7.93
N ALA A 96 7.77 -7.07 8.04
CA ALA A 96 6.41 -7.30 7.57
C ALA A 96 5.44 -6.25 8.14
N GLY A 97 4.60 -5.67 7.27
CA GLY A 97 3.66 -4.60 7.60
C GLY A 97 4.20 -3.18 7.36
N GLU A 98 5.52 -2.97 7.24
CA GLU A 98 6.07 -1.66 6.87
C GLU A 98 5.55 -1.20 5.50
N ARG A 99 5.39 0.11 5.31
CA ARG A 99 4.88 0.70 4.07
C ARG A 99 5.98 1.52 3.39
N LEU A 100 6.18 1.29 2.09
CA LEU A 100 7.24 1.90 1.29
C LEU A 100 6.67 2.56 0.04
N TRP A 101 7.10 3.78 -0.22
CA TRP A 101 6.76 4.51 -1.43
C TRP A 101 7.64 4.07 -2.60
N PHE A 102 7.04 3.76 -3.75
CA PHE A 102 7.77 3.45 -4.97
C PHE A 102 6.96 3.84 -6.21
N GLY A 103 7.53 4.64 -7.10
CA GLY A 103 6.89 4.99 -8.38
C GLY A 103 5.52 5.68 -8.24
N GLY A 104 5.34 6.50 -7.20
CA GLY A 104 4.07 7.20 -6.93
C GLY A 104 3.01 6.35 -6.22
N ARG A 105 3.26 5.06 -5.98
CA ARG A 105 2.37 4.13 -5.29
C ARG A 105 2.95 3.73 -3.93
N LEU A 106 2.10 3.18 -3.07
CA LEU A 106 2.50 2.67 -1.76
C LEU A 106 2.46 1.15 -1.76
N TYR A 107 3.46 0.52 -1.13
CA TYR A 107 3.56 -0.92 -1.03
C TYR A 107 3.77 -1.35 0.42
N LYS A 108 3.03 -2.37 0.88
CA LYS A 108 3.22 -3.04 2.14
C LYS A 108 4.26 -4.14 1.99
N VAL A 109 5.20 -4.21 2.93
CA VAL A 109 6.13 -5.33 3.06
C VAL A 109 5.35 -6.55 3.54
N VAL A 110 5.39 -7.64 2.77
CA VAL A 110 4.66 -8.88 3.06
C VAL A 110 5.44 -9.74 4.06
N GLN A 111 6.75 -9.84 3.89
CA GLN A 111 7.66 -10.62 4.74
C GLN A 111 8.90 -9.81 5.10
N THR A 112 9.43 -10.02 6.30
CA THR A 112 10.67 -9.39 6.74
C THR A 112 11.84 -9.84 5.86
N HIS A 113 12.60 -8.88 5.32
CA HIS A 113 13.75 -9.16 4.46
C HIS A 113 14.67 -7.94 4.37
N THR A 114 15.87 -8.13 3.84
CA THR A 114 16.77 -7.03 3.46
C THR A 114 16.41 -6.54 2.06
N VAL A 115 16.22 -5.23 1.90
CA VAL A 115 15.85 -4.66 0.60
C VAL A 115 17.03 -4.73 -0.36
N GLU A 116 16.81 -5.34 -1.53
CA GLU A 116 17.82 -5.50 -2.57
C GLU A 116 17.42 -4.77 -3.85
N ARG A 117 18.36 -4.13 -4.54
CA ARG A 117 18.06 -3.33 -5.74
C ARG A 117 17.38 -4.15 -6.85
N GLN A 118 17.77 -5.42 -7.03
CA GLN A 118 17.14 -6.32 -8.00
C GLN A 118 15.69 -6.69 -7.66
N HIS A 119 15.28 -6.58 -6.41
CA HIS A 119 13.97 -6.96 -5.91
C HIS A 119 13.10 -5.72 -5.67
N GLN A 120 12.95 -4.87 -6.68
CA GLN A 120 12.06 -3.71 -6.60
C GLN A 120 10.58 -4.11 -6.60
N PRO A 121 9.68 -3.32 -6.00
CA PRO A 121 8.25 -3.59 -6.04
C PRO A 121 7.75 -3.76 -7.48
N SER A 122 7.25 -4.96 -7.77
CA SER A 122 6.75 -5.36 -9.07
C SER A 122 5.88 -6.63 -8.93
N VAL A 123 5.24 -7.03 -10.02
CA VAL A 123 4.49 -8.29 -10.09
C VAL A 123 5.35 -9.52 -9.76
N TYR A 124 6.65 -9.48 -10.05
CA TYR A 124 7.57 -10.59 -9.81
C TYR A 124 8.08 -10.66 -8.36
N THR A 125 7.89 -9.60 -7.59
CA THR A 125 8.29 -9.51 -6.17
C THR A 125 7.07 -9.41 -5.25
N ALA A 126 5.90 -9.88 -5.70
CA ALA A 126 4.66 -9.80 -4.93
C ALA A 126 4.73 -10.53 -3.59
N ALA A 127 5.61 -11.53 -3.46
CA ALA A 127 5.90 -12.20 -2.19
C ALA A 127 6.62 -11.30 -1.17
N LEU A 128 7.26 -10.22 -1.61
CA LEU A 128 7.97 -9.26 -0.76
C LEU A 128 7.17 -7.97 -0.55
N TYR A 129 6.45 -7.52 -1.58
CA TYR A 129 5.74 -6.24 -1.60
C TYR A 129 4.34 -6.38 -2.19
N ALA A 130 3.33 -5.99 -1.42
CA ALA A 130 1.94 -5.90 -1.86
C ALA A 130 1.55 -4.43 -2.05
N GLU A 131 1.06 -4.04 -3.22
CA GLU A 131 0.59 -2.67 -3.42
C GLU A 131 -0.61 -2.35 -2.52
N ILE A 132 -0.60 -1.18 -1.89
CA ILE A 132 -1.69 -0.69 -1.04
C ILE A 132 -2.51 0.34 -1.80
N GLY A 133 -3.83 0.14 -1.79
CA GLY A 133 -4.82 1.16 -2.13
C GLY A 133 -4.67 1.70 -3.55
N ASP A 134 -4.71 0.82 -4.54
CA ASP A 134 -4.86 1.16 -5.96
C ASP A 134 -5.93 2.26 -6.13
N THR A 135 -5.49 3.50 -6.34
CA THR A 135 -6.30 4.72 -6.21
C THR A 135 -7.12 5.05 -7.45
N ASP A 136 -7.19 4.17 -8.43
CA ASP A 136 -8.08 4.35 -9.58
C ASP A 136 -9.53 4.16 -9.08
N PRO A 137 -10.34 5.22 -8.97
CA PRO A 137 -11.70 5.12 -8.46
C PRO A 137 -12.61 4.30 -9.39
N THR A 138 -12.16 4.02 -10.62
CA THR A 138 -12.87 3.16 -11.55
C THR A 138 -12.50 1.69 -11.39
N LYS A 139 -11.46 1.37 -10.60
CA LYS A 139 -11.08 -0.01 -10.31
C LYS A 139 -12.05 -0.69 -9.36
N GLY A 140 -12.14 -2.01 -9.53
CA GLY A 140 -13.09 -2.83 -8.80
C GLY A 140 -14.49 -2.75 -9.41
N THR A 141 -14.62 -2.19 -10.60
CA THR A 141 -15.83 -2.25 -11.44
C THR A 141 -15.75 -3.43 -12.39
N LEU A 142 -16.88 -3.76 -13.02
CA LEU A 142 -16.93 -4.84 -14.02
C LEU A 142 -16.01 -4.55 -15.22
N GLN A 143 -15.93 -3.29 -15.64
CA GLN A 143 -15.12 -2.86 -16.79
C GLN A 143 -13.64 -2.72 -16.45
N ASN A 144 -13.30 -2.52 -15.17
CA ASN A 144 -11.94 -2.35 -14.68
C ASN A 144 -11.74 -3.13 -13.36
N PRO A 145 -11.66 -4.47 -13.41
CA PRO A 145 -11.51 -5.29 -12.21
C PRO A 145 -10.10 -5.16 -11.61
N ILE A 146 -10.01 -5.26 -10.28
CA ILE A 146 -8.74 -5.22 -9.55
C ILE A 146 -7.96 -6.52 -9.85
N ALA A 147 -6.71 -6.41 -10.31
CA ALA A 147 -5.85 -7.58 -10.44
C ALA A 147 -5.55 -8.15 -9.04
N PHE A 148 -5.94 -9.40 -8.78
CA PHE A 148 -5.76 -10.00 -7.48
C PHE A 148 -4.29 -10.40 -7.25
N LEU A 149 -3.77 -10.01 -6.08
CA LEU A 149 -2.47 -10.43 -5.58
C LEU A 149 -2.64 -11.08 -4.20
N ILE A 150 -1.82 -12.09 -3.93
CA ILE A 150 -1.75 -12.74 -2.62
C ILE A 150 -1.41 -11.69 -1.55
N GLY A 151 -2.12 -11.72 -0.43
CA GLY A 151 -1.98 -10.78 0.69
C GLY A 151 -2.87 -9.53 0.58
N MET A 152 -3.63 -9.37 -0.51
CA MET A 152 -4.52 -8.22 -0.69
C MET A 152 -5.84 -8.37 0.08
N SER A 153 -6.41 -7.27 0.57
CA SER A 153 -7.77 -7.25 1.12
C SER A 153 -8.84 -7.24 0.02
N LEU A 154 -9.86 -8.07 0.17
CA LEU A 154 -11.05 -8.10 -0.66
C LEU A 154 -12.15 -7.25 -0.04
N LYS A 155 -12.79 -6.40 -0.85
CA LYS A 155 -13.94 -5.57 -0.45
C LYS A 155 -15.20 -6.03 -1.16
N LYS A 156 -16.26 -6.25 -0.38
CA LYS A 156 -17.57 -6.69 -0.84
C LYS A 156 -18.08 -5.77 -1.95
N GLY A 157 -18.57 -6.39 -3.03
CA GLY A 157 -19.15 -5.71 -4.18
C GLY A 157 -18.14 -5.35 -5.27
N LEU A 158 -16.84 -5.36 -4.99
CA LEU A 158 -15.80 -5.09 -6.00
C LEU A 158 -15.49 -6.34 -6.83
N TYR A 159 -15.00 -6.09 -8.04
CA TYR A 159 -14.58 -7.11 -9.00
C TYR A 159 -13.07 -7.30 -9.00
N TYR A 160 -12.65 -8.56 -9.03
CA TYR A 160 -11.25 -8.98 -8.97
C TYR A 160 -10.93 -9.92 -10.13
N ARG A 161 -9.69 -9.91 -10.64
CA ARG A 161 -9.24 -10.82 -11.69
C ARG A 161 -8.03 -11.61 -11.22
N GLN A 162 -8.12 -12.93 -11.24
CA GLN A 162 -7.02 -13.86 -10.96
C GLN A 162 -6.91 -14.85 -12.11
N ASP A 163 -5.71 -15.04 -12.68
CA ASP A 163 -5.45 -15.98 -13.78
C ASP A 163 -6.41 -15.82 -14.98
N GLY A 164 -6.83 -14.58 -15.26
CA GLY A 164 -7.78 -14.27 -16.34
C GLY A 164 -9.25 -14.53 -16.00
N VAL A 165 -9.56 -15.12 -14.86
CA VAL A 165 -10.93 -15.34 -14.38
C VAL A 165 -11.40 -14.13 -13.57
N LEU A 166 -12.64 -13.70 -13.83
CA LEU A 166 -13.28 -12.59 -13.14
C LEU A 166 -14.05 -13.11 -11.93
N TYR A 167 -13.91 -12.43 -10.80
CA TYR A 167 -14.58 -12.73 -9.54
C TYR A 167 -15.29 -11.50 -9.02
N LYS A 168 -16.42 -11.69 -8.35
CA LYS A 168 -17.07 -10.69 -7.52
C LYS A 168 -16.84 -11.06 -6.06
N CYS A 169 -16.33 -10.11 -5.28
CA CYS A 169 -16.23 -10.27 -3.85
C CYS A 169 -17.62 -10.15 -3.22
N VAL A 170 -18.02 -11.14 -2.43
CA VAL A 170 -19.35 -11.22 -1.80
C VAL A 170 -19.30 -10.90 -0.30
N GLU A 171 -18.14 -11.02 0.33
CA GLU A 171 -17.89 -10.72 1.75
C GLU A 171 -16.46 -10.17 1.91
N ASN A 172 -16.26 -9.16 2.77
CA ASN A 172 -14.93 -8.58 3.00
C ASN A 172 -13.97 -9.65 3.54
N LEU A 173 -12.71 -9.62 3.10
CA LEU A 173 -11.66 -10.50 3.60
C LEU A 173 -10.33 -9.74 3.62
N ASP A 174 -9.81 -9.48 4.82
CA ASP A 174 -8.50 -8.86 4.96
C ASP A 174 -7.37 -9.86 4.74
N ASN A 175 -6.28 -9.39 4.13
CA ASN A 175 -5.05 -10.16 3.93
C ASN A 175 -5.28 -11.55 3.29
N CYS A 176 -5.95 -11.59 2.14
CA CYS A 176 -6.30 -12.84 1.47
C CYS A 176 -5.05 -13.54 0.93
N THR A 177 -4.64 -14.64 1.57
CA THR A 177 -3.46 -15.42 1.17
C THR A 177 -3.77 -16.61 0.25
N TRP A 178 -5.04 -16.87 -0.03
CA TRP A 178 -5.51 -18.04 -0.80
C TRP A 178 -5.96 -17.63 -2.21
N ASN A 179 -6.00 -18.58 -3.16
CA ASN A 179 -6.58 -18.30 -4.49
C ASN A 179 -8.09 -18.07 -4.37
N LEU A 180 -8.61 -17.13 -5.16
CA LEU A 180 -10.02 -16.76 -5.17
C LEU A 180 -10.96 -17.93 -5.49
N LYS A 181 -10.52 -18.85 -6.37
CA LYS A 181 -11.28 -20.06 -6.70
C LYS A 181 -11.49 -21.00 -5.50
N ASP A 182 -10.59 -20.96 -4.52
CA ASP A 182 -10.58 -21.85 -3.36
C ASP A 182 -11.35 -21.26 -2.16
N ILE A 183 -11.85 -20.02 -2.28
CA ILE A 183 -12.61 -19.29 -1.25
C ILE A 183 -13.98 -18.80 -1.72
N PRO A 184 -14.87 -19.70 -2.20
CA PRO A 184 -16.18 -19.33 -2.76
C PRO A 184 -17.11 -18.58 -1.79
N ARG A 185 -16.82 -18.65 -0.48
CA ARG A 185 -17.51 -17.85 0.54
C ARG A 185 -17.25 -16.34 0.38
N TYR A 186 -16.04 -15.95 -0.03
CA TYR A 186 -15.60 -14.55 -0.09
C TYR A 186 -15.55 -14.02 -1.53
N ALA A 187 -15.18 -14.86 -2.50
CA ALA A 187 -15.07 -14.49 -3.91
C ALA A 187 -15.74 -15.53 -4.81
N GLN A 188 -16.67 -15.09 -5.65
CA GLN A 188 -17.40 -15.96 -6.57
C GLN A 188 -17.07 -15.60 -8.01
N VAL A 189 -16.92 -16.61 -8.88
CA VAL A 189 -16.72 -16.37 -10.32
C VAL A 189 -17.89 -15.53 -10.86
N TYR A 190 -17.56 -14.49 -11.62
CA TYR A 190 -18.53 -13.59 -12.22
C TYR A 190 -18.41 -13.64 -13.74
N ASP A 191 -19.50 -13.98 -14.40
CA ASP A 191 -19.62 -13.93 -15.85
C ASP A 191 -20.37 -12.64 -16.26
N PRO A 192 -19.70 -11.71 -17.00
CA PRO A 192 -20.35 -10.51 -17.52
C PRO A 192 -21.54 -10.81 -18.43
N ALA A 193 -21.56 -11.95 -19.12
CA ALA A 193 -22.63 -12.34 -20.02
C ALA A 193 -23.93 -12.71 -19.28
N THR A 194 -23.84 -13.10 -18.00
CA THR A 194 -24.98 -13.53 -17.18
C THR A 194 -25.35 -12.53 -16.08
N GLY A 195 -24.63 -11.41 -15.96
CA GLY A 195 -24.91 -10.36 -14.99
C GLY A 195 -24.62 -10.75 -13.52
N GLY A 196 -23.85 -11.81 -13.28
CA GLY A 196 -23.58 -12.30 -11.93
C GLY A 196 -24.72 -13.06 -11.28
N ALA A 197 -25.69 -13.50 -12.07
CA ALA A 197 -26.38 -14.74 -11.72
C ALA A 197 -25.31 -15.82 -11.61
N GLU A 198 -25.35 -16.60 -10.52
CA GLU A 198 -24.57 -17.82 -10.40
C GLU A 198 -24.50 -18.51 -11.76
N THR A 199 -23.31 -18.85 -12.27
CA THR A 199 -23.28 -20.01 -13.15
C THR A 199 -23.74 -21.20 -12.33
N PRO A 200 -24.93 -21.75 -12.63
CA PRO A 200 -24.91 -23.15 -12.98
C PRO A 200 -25.89 -23.44 -14.12
N ALA A 201 -25.39 -23.31 -15.33
CA ALA A 201 -25.65 -24.30 -16.34
C ALA A 201 -24.37 -24.43 -17.19
N GLU A 202 -23.67 -25.55 -17.05
CA GLU A 202 -23.19 -26.19 -18.28
C GLU A 202 -24.40 -26.22 -19.23
N PRO A 203 -24.26 -25.83 -20.51
CA PRO A 203 -25.36 -25.90 -21.46
C PRO A 203 -26.00 -27.29 -21.35
N GLY A 204 -27.25 -27.38 -20.85
CA GLY A 204 -27.78 -28.69 -20.53
C GLY A 204 -28.79 -28.92 -19.39
N SER A 205 -29.24 -27.92 -18.64
CA SER A 205 -30.05 -28.19 -17.45
C SER A 205 -31.54 -28.56 -17.69
N SER A 206 -32.03 -28.71 -18.92
CA SER A 206 -33.45 -28.99 -19.22
C SER A 206 -33.63 -30.20 -20.15
N LYS A 207 -34.86 -30.68 -20.30
CA LYS A 207 -35.15 -31.79 -21.25
C LYS A 207 -34.78 -31.41 -22.70
N ASP A 208 -35.04 -30.16 -23.09
CA ASP A 208 -34.81 -29.65 -24.44
C ASP A 208 -33.34 -29.26 -24.69
N ASN A 209 -32.59 -29.01 -23.62
CA ASN A 209 -31.16 -28.75 -23.67
C ASN A 209 -30.52 -29.51 -22.50
N PRO A 210 -30.10 -30.77 -22.67
CA PRO A 210 -29.55 -31.67 -21.64
C PRO A 210 -28.00 -31.63 -21.53
N ILE A 211 -27.43 -31.84 -20.33
CA ILE A 211 -25.96 -31.83 -20.10
C ILE A 211 -25.36 -33.07 -20.76
N MET A 212 -24.36 -32.93 -21.62
CA MET A 212 -23.68 -34.10 -22.21
C MET A 212 -22.92 -34.87 -21.11
N PHE A 213 -23.32 -36.11 -20.86
CA PHE A 213 -22.71 -36.93 -19.81
C PHE A 213 -21.26 -37.32 -20.18
N GLN A 214 -20.35 -37.15 -19.23
CA GLN A 214 -18.98 -37.67 -19.27
C GLN A 214 -18.70 -38.51 -18.02
N VAL A 215 -17.85 -39.52 -18.14
CA VAL A 215 -17.45 -40.35 -17.00
C VAL A 215 -16.75 -39.49 -15.94
N GLY A 216 -17.13 -39.65 -14.68
CA GLY A 216 -16.58 -38.91 -13.54
C GLY A 216 -17.30 -37.60 -13.20
N VAL A 217 -18.34 -37.21 -13.95
CA VAL A 217 -19.14 -36.02 -13.61
C VAL A 217 -20.08 -36.29 -12.44
N SER A 218 -20.33 -35.26 -11.62
CA SER A 218 -21.33 -35.36 -10.55
C SER A 218 -22.73 -35.07 -11.11
N LEU A 219 -23.67 -36.01 -10.97
CA LEU A 219 -25.06 -35.83 -11.34
C LEU A 219 -25.79 -35.06 -10.23
N LYS A 220 -26.42 -33.95 -10.58
CA LYS A 220 -27.20 -33.11 -9.66
C LYS A 220 -28.68 -33.44 -9.79
N GLU A 221 -29.36 -33.63 -8.67
CA GLU A 221 -30.79 -33.90 -8.62
C GLU A 221 -31.60 -32.82 -9.38
N GLY A 222 -32.61 -33.26 -10.14
CA GLY A 222 -33.47 -32.41 -10.95
C GLY A 222 -32.88 -31.97 -12.30
N LYS A 223 -31.60 -32.23 -12.58
CA LYS A 223 -30.94 -31.88 -13.85
C LYS A 223 -31.09 -32.98 -14.91
N TYR A 224 -30.95 -32.59 -16.17
CA TYR A 224 -31.06 -33.49 -17.32
C TYR A 224 -29.69 -33.77 -17.92
N TYR A 225 -29.42 -35.03 -18.25
CA TYR A 225 -28.15 -35.50 -18.80
C TYR A 225 -28.39 -36.33 -20.05
N LYS A 226 -27.59 -36.14 -21.10
CA LYS A 226 -27.67 -36.89 -22.35
C LYS A 226 -26.47 -37.83 -22.48
N GLN A 227 -26.76 -39.12 -22.63
CA GLN A 227 -25.75 -40.14 -22.91
C GLN A 227 -26.21 -40.97 -24.12
N ALA A 228 -25.33 -41.10 -25.12
CA ALA A 228 -25.60 -41.88 -26.34
C ALA A 228 -26.95 -41.53 -27.01
N GLY A 229 -27.31 -40.25 -27.04
CA GLY A 229 -28.56 -39.78 -27.67
C GLY A 229 -29.79 -39.78 -26.76
N VAL A 230 -29.75 -40.44 -25.60
CA VAL A 230 -30.88 -40.56 -24.67
C VAL A 230 -30.75 -39.55 -23.54
N VAL A 231 -31.86 -38.88 -23.19
CA VAL A 231 -31.93 -37.91 -22.10
C VAL A 231 -32.46 -38.57 -20.82
N TYR A 232 -31.81 -38.27 -19.71
CA TYR A 232 -32.13 -38.76 -18.38
C TYR A 232 -32.31 -37.59 -17.41
N LYS A 233 -33.35 -37.64 -16.59
CA LYS A 233 -33.50 -36.74 -15.44
C LYS A 233 -32.86 -37.39 -14.22
N CYS A 234 -31.97 -36.68 -13.57
CA CYS A 234 -31.37 -37.11 -12.33
C CYS A 234 -32.38 -36.94 -11.18
N LEU A 235 -32.63 -38.02 -10.44
CA LEU A 235 -33.57 -38.07 -9.33
C LEU A 235 -32.89 -37.94 -7.97
N LYS A 236 -31.58 -38.21 -7.90
CA LYS A 236 -30.79 -38.15 -6.67
C LYS A 236 -29.37 -37.74 -7.00
N PHE A 237 -28.73 -36.94 -6.15
CA PHE A 237 -27.33 -36.58 -6.32
C PHE A 237 -26.42 -37.81 -6.41
N VAL A 238 -25.58 -37.87 -7.45
CA VAL A 238 -24.55 -38.92 -7.63
C VAL A 238 -23.20 -38.24 -7.81
N PRO A 239 -22.33 -38.21 -6.77
CA PRO A 239 -20.99 -37.66 -6.93
C PRO A 239 -20.12 -38.58 -7.79
N ASN A 240 -19.27 -37.98 -8.64
CA ASN A 240 -18.27 -38.71 -9.43
C ASN A 240 -18.83 -39.96 -10.14
N CYS A 241 -19.85 -39.77 -10.98
CA CYS A 241 -20.57 -40.87 -11.62
C CYS A 241 -19.69 -41.58 -12.66
N MET A 242 -19.27 -42.80 -12.34
CA MET A 242 -18.43 -43.64 -13.22
C MET A 242 -19.24 -44.63 -14.09
N TYR A 243 -20.56 -44.67 -13.93
CA TYR A 243 -21.43 -45.68 -14.54
C TYR A 243 -22.26 -45.12 -15.70
N ASP A 244 -22.63 -45.97 -16.66
CA ASP A 244 -23.62 -45.63 -17.68
C ASP A 244 -24.96 -45.26 -17.04
N LEU A 245 -25.58 -44.15 -17.48
CA LEU A 245 -26.86 -43.66 -16.96
C LEU A 245 -27.99 -44.69 -17.12
N LYS A 246 -27.93 -45.55 -18.15
CA LYS A 246 -28.89 -46.65 -18.34
C LYS A 246 -28.91 -47.64 -17.16
N LEU A 247 -27.77 -47.85 -16.49
CA LEU A 247 -27.65 -48.77 -15.35
C LEU A 247 -28.22 -48.16 -14.08
N LEU A 248 -28.19 -46.82 -13.99
CA LEU A 248 -28.69 -46.07 -12.84
C LEU A 248 -30.23 -45.97 -12.81
N VAL A 249 -30.91 -46.28 -13.93
CA VAL A 249 -32.39 -46.32 -14.01
C VAL A 249 -32.97 -47.39 -13.07
N ALA A 250 -32.40 -48.60 -13.07
CA ALA A 250 -32.88 -49.70 -12.23
C ALA A 250 -32.77 -49.38 -10.73
N GLN A 251 -31.81 -48.52 -10.37
CA GLN A 251 -31.55 -48.10 -8.99
C GLN A 251 -32.28 -46.80 -8.61
N LYS A 252 -33.10 -46.23 -9.51
CA LYS A 252 -33.84 -44.98 -9.31
C LYS A 252 -32.97 -43.76 -8.95
N PHE A 253 -31.73 -43.72 -9.44
CA PHE A 253 -30.89 -42.52 -9.36
C PHE A 253 -31.18 -41.56 -10.52
N VAL A 254 -31.62 -42.09 -11.66
CA VAL A 254 -32.06 -41.33 -12.83
C VAL A 254 -33.30 -41.98 -13.44
N GLU A 255 -34.07 -41.23 -14.22
CA GLU A 255 -35.16 -41.73 -15.06
C GLU A 255 -34.98 -41.25 -16.50
N LYS A 256 -35.51 -41.98 -17.48
CA LYS A 256 -35.54 -41.49 -18.87
C LYS A 256 -36.56 -40.35 -18.97
N ALA A 257 -36.13 -39.23 -19.56
CA ALA A 257 -36.91 -38.00 -19.68
C ALA A 257 -37.72 -37.95 -20.97
#